data_AF-A0A2S5L4Q3-F1
#
_entry.id   AF-A0A2S5L4Q3-F1
#
_cell.length_a   1.000
_cell.length_b   1.000
_cell.length_c   1.000
_cell.angle_alpha   90.00
_cell.angle_beta   90.00
_cell.angle_gamma   90.00
#
_symmetry.space_group_name_H-M   'P 1'
#
loop_
_entity.id
_entity.type
_entity.pdbx_description
1 polymer ?
#
loop_
_entity_poly.entity_id
_entity_poly.type
_entity_poly.pdbx_seq_one_letter_code
_entity_poly.pdbx_strand_id
1 'polypeptide(L)'
;MTSLVPSEMNSSVFNLSLGALLFSNPQRDRDNAIVVANHQDITAGIEANDLLRIDFTVNTIEGEGGLYVITQDDEWIGYRFFQCMPNLHMRDNTGCHPVTEDILKSIKVVGRVKDIYRSRFN
;
A
#
# COMPACT_ATOMS: atom_id res chain seq x y z
N MET A 1 -2.04 -37.61 -13.60
CA MET A 1 -2.46 -36.76 -12.48
C MET A 1 -1.58 -35.54 -12.49
N THR A 2 -2.08 -34.43 -13.03
CA THR A 2 -1.34 -33.16 -13.12
C THR A 2 -1.34 -32.52 -11.73
N SER A 3 -0.17 -32.49 -11.10
CA SER A 3 0.08 -31.80 -9.84
C SER A 3 -0.17 -30.31 -10.04
N LEU A 4 -1.06 -29.73 -9.24
CA LEU A 4 -1.27 -28.29 -9.16
C LEU A 4 0.01 -27.61 -8.66
N VAL A 5 0.28 -26.45 -9.25
CA VAL A 5 1.53 -25.67 -9.21
C VAL A 5 1.73 -24.99 -7.83
N PRO A 6 2.94 -24.99 -7.26
CA PRO A 6 3.25 -24.35 -5.97
C PRO A 6 3.49 -22.82 -6.06
N SER A 7 2.69 -22.08 -6.83
CA SER A 7 2.88 -20.64 -7.04
C SER A 7 2.26 -19.75 -5.97
N GLU A 8 1.34 -20.25 -5.15
CA GLU A 8 0.63 -19.44 -4.13
C GLU A 8 1.35 -19.34 -2.78
N MET A 9 2.37 -20.17 -2.52
CA MET A 9 3.13 -20.12 -1.26
C MET A 9 4.27 -19.09 -1.25
N ASN A 10 4.69 -18.55 -2.41
CA ASN A 10 5.88 -17.69 -2.48
C ASN A 10 5.59 -16.19 -2.25
N SER A 11 4.37 -15.71 -2.52
CA SER A 11 4.02 -14.29 -2.36
C SER A 11 3.85 -13.90 -0.89
N SER A 12 3.35 -14.80 -0.05
CA SER A 12 3.24 -14.56 1.41
C SER A 12 4.62 -14.52 2.06
N VAL A 13 5.55 -15.37 1.60
CA VAL A 13 6.93 -15.41 2.11
C VAL A 13 7.68 -14.13 1.78
N PHE A 14 7.47 -13.53 0.60
CA PHE A 14 8.14 -12.28 0.25
C PHE A 14 7.73 -11.11 1.17
N ASN A 15 6.42 -10.91 1.38
CA ASN A 15 5.91 -9.86 2.27
C ASN A 15 6.27 -10.12 3.74
N LEU A 16 6.26 -11.39 4.18
CA LEU A 16 6.68 -11.76 5.54
C LEU A 16 8.19 -11.60 5.76
N SER A 17 9.02 -11.91 4.75
CA SER A 17 10.48 -11.81 4.84
C SER A 17 10.95 -10.36 4.79
N LEU A 18 10.34 -9.53 3.94
CA LEU A 18 10.60 -8.09 3.91
C LEU A 18 10.20 -7.43 5.23
N GLY A 19 9.05 -7.81 5.80
CA GLY A 19 8.63 -7.36 7.13
C GLY A 19 9.58 -7.80 8.25
N ALA A 20 10.04 -9.05 8.26
CA ALA A 20 10.92 -9.56 9.31
C ALA A 20 12.31 -8.90 9.30
N LEU A 21 12.84 -8.53 8.12
CA LEU A 21 14.15 -7.92 7.97
C LEU A 21 14.18 -6.42 8.33
N LEU A 22 13.05 -5.72 8.24
CA LEU A 22 12.96 -4.28 8.46
C LEU A 22 12.70 -3.90 9.92
N PHE A 23 12.38 -4.85 10.81
CA PHE A 23 11.85 -4.57 12.14
C PHE A 23 12.69 -5.16 13.27
N SER A 24 13.18 -4.28 14.16
CA SER A 24 13.86 -4.63 15.41
C SER A 24 12.90 -5.10 16.52
N ASN A 25 11.66 -4.60 16.48
CA ASN A 25 10.54 -5.06 17.28
C ASN A 25 9.32 -5.22 16.34
N PRO A 26 8.97 -6.45 15.93
CA PRO A 26 7.96 -6.70 14.91
C PRO A 26 6.59 -6.12 15.21
N GLN A 27 6.23 -5.94 16.48
CA GLN A 27 4.93 -5.37 16.85
C GLN A 27 4.96 -3.84 16.75
N ARG A 28 5.94 -3.20 17.41
CA ARG A 28 6.11 -1.73 17.39
C ARG A 28 6.35 -1.21 15.97
N ASP A 29 7.18 -1.92 15.22
CA ASP A 29 7.63 -1.45 13.92
C ASP A 29 6.58 -1.77 12.83
N ARG A 30 5.63 -2.69 13.06
CA ARG A 30 4.43 -2.86 12.22
C ARG A 30 3.47 -1.68 12.33
N ASP A 31 3.32 -1.13 13.53
CA ASP A 31 2.40 -0.01 13.76
C ASP A 31 2.91 1.29 13.09
N ASN A 32 4.23 1.43 12.91
CA ASN A 32 4.86 2.67 12.44
C ASN A 32 6.20 2.43 11.73
N ALA A 33 6.20 1.69 10.63
CA ALA A 33 7.39 1.47 9.84
C ALA A 33 7.76 2.71 9.03
N ILE A 34 9.06 2.96 8.86
CA ILE A 34 9.55 3.89 7.85
C ILE A 34 10.05 3.08 6.66
N VAL A 35 9.50 3.33 5.48
CA VAL A 35 9.95 2.72 4.21
C VAL A 35 10.43 3.79 3.25
N VAL A 36 11.31 3.41 2.33
CA VAL A 36 11.77 4.28 1.23
C VAL A 36 10.84 4.09 0.03
N ALA A 37 10.34 5.17 -0.53
CA ALA A 37 9.60 5.14 -1.79
C ALA A 37 10.57 4.82 -2.95
N ASN A 38 10.38 3.68 -3.60
CA ASN A 38 11.27 3.26 -4.70
C ASN A 38 10.95 3.94 -6.04
N HIS A 39 9.75 4.50 -6.18
CA HIS A 39 9.27 5.14 -7.39
C HIS A 39 8.49 6.41 -7.07
N GLN A 40 8.52 7.37 -7.98
CA GLN A 40 7.69 8.56 -7.92
C GLN A 40 6.21 8.19 -8.16
N ASP A 41 5.32 8.73 -7.35
CA ASP A 41 3.88 8.72 -7.57
C ASP A 41 3.35 10.14 -7.49
N ILE A 42 3.15 10.74 -8.67
CA ILE A 42 2.71 12.13 -8.83
C ILE A 42 1.33 12.35 -8.18
N THR A 43 0.47 11.33 -8.21
CA THR A 43 -0.90 11.42 -7.69
C THR A 43 -0.93 11.47 -6.16
N ALA A 44 0.01 10.75 -5.54
CA ALA A 44 0.23 10.75 -4.10
C ALA A 44 1.18 11.87 -3.62
N GLY A 45 1.82 12.59 -4.54
CA GLY A 45 2.82 13.61 -4.23
C GLY A 45 4.10 13.04 -3.58
N ILE A 46 4.43 11.79 -3.92
CA ILE A 46 5.58 11.04 -3.43
C ILE A 46 6.67 11.06 -4.50
N GLU A 47 7.88 11.47 -4.13
CA GLU A 47 9.06 11.36 -4.97
C GLU A 47 9.84 10.07 -4.69
N ALA A 48 10.65 9.63 -5.64
CA ALA A 48 11.59 8.55 -5.38
C ALA A 48 12.57 8.97 -4.26
N ASN A 49 12.84 8.03 -3.35
CA ASN A 49 13.64 8.21 -2.13
C ASN A 49 12.97 8.99 -0.99
N ASP A 50 11.70 9.39 -1.11
CA ASP A 50 10.96 9.89 0.04
C ASP A 50 10.81 8.80 1.11
N LEU A 51 10.81 9.20 2.38
CA LEU A 51 10.54 8.29 3.49
C LEU A 51 9.07 8.33 3.84
N LEU A 52 8.43 7.17 3.91
CA LEU A 52 7.01 7.03 4.20
C LEU A 52 6.84 6.34 5.53
N ARG A 53 6.07 6.96 6.43
CA ARG A 53 5.59 6.30 7.63
C ARG A 53 4.33 5.53 7.32
N ILE A 54 4.39 4.21 7.43
CA ILE A 54 3.28 3.30 7.13
C ILE A 54 2.83 2.59 8.40
N ASP A 55 1.52 2.59 8.58
CA ASP A 55 0.81 1.76 9.55
C ASP A 55 0.32 0.49 8.85
N PHE A 56 1.04 -0.61 9.09
CA PHE A 56 0.74 -1.92 8.49
C PHE A 56 -0.38 -2.68 9.23
N THR A 57 -0.92 -2.12 10.32
CA THR A 57 -2.09 -2.71 11.01
C THR A 57 -3.39 -2.40 10.27
N VAL A 58 -3.39 -1.34 9.45
CA VAL A 58 -4.53 -0.94 8.63
C VAL A 58 -4.51 -1.70 7.30
N ASN A 59 -5.29 -2.77 7.23
CA ASN A 59 -5.41 -3.65 6.05
C ASN A 59 -6.77 -3.54 5.34
N THR A 60 -7.57 -2.54 5.70
CA THR A 60 -8.89 -2.23 5.14
C THR A 60 -9.00 -0.73 4.88
N ILE A 61 -9.81 -0.36 3.89
CA ILE A 61 -10.13 1.04 3.61
C ILE A 61 -11.37 1.38 4.42
N GLU A 62 -11.18 1.98 5.59
CA GLU A 62 -12.28 2.34 6.50
C GLU A 62 -12.55 3.84 6.45
N GLY A 63 -13.84 4.18 6.29
CA GLY A 63 -14.57 5.43 6.65
C GLY A 63 -13.93 6.80 6.45
N GLU A 64 -12.71 7.01 6.93
CA GLU A 64 -12.01 8.30 6.99
C GLU A 64 -11.28 8.67 5.69
N GLY A 65 -11.11 7.73 4.76
CA GLY A 65 -10.26 7.93 3.61
C GLY A 65 -8.80 8.22 3.98
N GLY A 66 -7.97 8.47 2.98
CA GLY A 66 -6.54 8.73 3.15
C GLY A 66 -5.71 8.04 2.08
N LEU A 67 -4.39 8.10 2.27
CA LEU A 67 -3.42 7.50 1.37
C LEU A 67 -3.06 6.08 1.84
N TYR A 68 -3.16 5.11 0.93
CA TYR A 68 -2.90 3.71 1.22
C TYR A 68 -1.88 3.16 0.25
N VAL A 69 -1.09 2.19 0.73
CA VAL A 69 -0.29 1.32 -0.12
C VAL A 69 -1.17 0.14 -0.50
N ILE A 70 -1.36 -0.06 -1.80
CA ILE A 70 -2.20 -1.13 -2.31
C ILE A 70 -1.50 -1.97 -3.38
N THR A 71 -1.92 -3.21 -3.49
CA THR A 71 -1.67 -4.04 -4.68
C THR A 71 -3.01 -4.38 -5.33
N GLN A 72 -3.01 -4.66 -6.63
CA GLN A 72 -4.19 -5.11 -7.36
C GLN A 72 -3.76 -6.32 -8.19
N ASP A 73 -4.55 -7.40 -8.14
CA ASP A 73 -4.25 -8.62 -8.90
C ASP A 73 -2.84 -9.17 -8.64
N ASP A 74 -2.32 -8.95 -7.42
CA ASP A 74 -0.95 -9.29 -6.99
C ASP A 74 0.19 -8.55 -7.74
N GLU A 75 -0.17 -7.57 -8.57
CA GLU A 75 0.75 -6.59 -9.14
C GLU A 75 0.82 -5.34 -8.25
N TRP A 76 2.01 -4.76 -8.13
CA TRP A 76 2.22 -3.55 -7.34
C TRP A 76 1.63 -2.34 -8.06
N ILE A 77 0.61 -1.72 -7.47
CA ILE A 77 -0.08 -0.55 -8.04
C ILE A 77 0.45 0.78 -7.51
N GLY A 78 1.09 0.76 -6.33
CA GLY A 78 1.65 1.96 -5.71
C GLY A 78 0.72 2.58 -4.67
N TYR A 79 0.72 3.92 -4.60
CA TYR A 79 0.07 4.68 -3.53
C TYR A 79 -1.26 5.26 -4.04
N ARG A 80 -2.38 5.02 -3.36
CA ARG A 80 -3.70 5.53 -3.80
C ARG A 80 -4.43 6.26 -2.69
N PHE A 81 -4.97 7.42 -3.05
CA PHE A 81 -5.77 8.22 -2.16
C PHE A 81 -7.24 7.83 -2.29
N PHE A 82 -7.83 7.42 -1.18
CA PHE A 82 -9.25 7.09 -1.09
C PHE A 82 -9.98 8.17 -0.31
N GLN A 83 -11.21 8.48 -0.72
CA GLN A 83 -12.05 9.45 -0.04
C GLN A 83 -13.50 8.95 0.01
N CYS A 84 -14.16 9.16 1.14
CA CYS A 84 -15.56 8.79 1.31
C CYS A 84 -16.45 10.00 0.97
N MET A 85 -17.23 9.90 -0.11
CA MET A 85 -18.23 10.89 -0.52
C MET A 85 -19.44 10.17 -1.12
N PRO A 86 -20.62 10.24 -0.47
CA PRO A 86 -21.46 9.11 -0.02
C PRO A 86 -20.97 7.65 -0.24
N ASN A 87 -20.26 7.36 -1.32
CA ASN A 87 -19.58 6.11 -1.64
C ASN A 87 -18.05 6.28 -1.62
N LEU A 88 -17.31 5.18 -1.59
CA LEU A 88 -15.85 5.19 -1.67
C LEU A 88 -15.39 5.62 -3.05
N HIS A 89 -14.46 6.56 -3.12
CA HIS A 89 -13.82 7.01 -4.35
C HIS A 89 -12.31 6.85 -4.26
N MET A 90 -11.68 6.53 -5.38
CA MET A 90 -10.23 6.49 -5.54
C MET A 90 -9.79 7.66 -6.41
N ARG A 91 -8.66 8.29 -6.05
CA ARG A 91 -8.01 9.31 -6.87
C ARG A 91 -6.78 8.71 -7.54
N ASP A 92 -6.66 8.96 -8.83
CA ASP A 92 -5.51 8.61 -9.66
C ASP A 92 -5.11 9.82 -10.55
N ASN A 93 -4.29 9.58 -11.57
CA ASN A 93 -3.78 10.60 -12.49
C ASN A 93 -4.84 11.12 -13.48
N THR A 94 -5.95 10.41 -13.65
CA THR A 94 -7.05 10.78 -14.55
C THR A 94 -8.18 11.50 -13.82
N GLY A 95 -8.25 11.40 -12.50
CA GLY A 95 -9.20 12.13 -11.68
C GLY A 95 -9.63 11.38 -10.43
N CYS A 96 -10.90 11.56 -10.05
CA CYS A 96 -11.48 10.87 -8.93
C CYS A 96 -12.70 10.08 -9.38
N HIS A 97 -12.68 8.77 -9.11
CA HIS A 97 -13.64 7.82 -9.65
C HIS A 97 -14.26 7.00 -8.52
N PRO A 98 -15.55 6.63 -8.64
CA PRO A 98 -16.18 5.74 -7.68
C PRO A 98 -15.51 4.37 -7.72
N VAL A 99 -15.24 3.80 -6.55
CA VAL A 99 -14.72 2.44 -6.40
C VAL A 99 -15.90 1.47 -6.47
N THR A 100 -15.93 0.63 -7.49
CA THR A 100 -16.92 -0.45 -7.60
C THR A 100 -16.58 -1.60 -6.65
N GLU A 101 -17.55 -2.46 -6.33
CA GLU A 101 -17.27 -3.64 -5.51
C GLU A 101 -16.22 -4.56 -6.14
N ASP A 102 -16.18 -4.68 -7.46
CA ASP A 102 -15.21 -5.52 -8.17
C ASP A 102 -13.78 -4.99 -8.02
N ILE A 103 -13.61 -3.67 -8.11
CA ILE A 103 -12.31 -3.01 -7.87
C ILE A 103 -11.92 -3.18 -6.39
N LEU A 104 -12.87 -3.02 -5.47
CA LEU A 104 -12.57 -3.19 -4.04
C LEU A 104 -12.12 -4.63 -3.72
N LYS A 105 -12.70 -5.63 -4.40
CA LYS A 105 -12.30 -7.05 -4.25
C LYS A 105 -10.94 -7.37 -4.86
N SER A 106 -10.51 -6.65 -5.91
CA SER A 106 -9.19 -6.85 -6.51
C SER A 106 -8.06 -6.15 -5.76
N ILE A 107 -8.38 -5.14 -4.94
CA ILE A 107 -7.43 -4.39 -4.12
C ILE A 107 -7.06 -5.17 -2.85
N LYS A 108 -5.76 -5.32 -2.61
CA LYS A 108 -5.20 -5.72 -1.30
C LYS A 108 -4.52 -4.50 -0.67
N VAL A 109 -4.93 -4.14 0.54
CA VAL A 109 -4.33 -3.04 1.30
C VAL A 109 -3.14 -3.59 2.08
N VAL A 110 -1.97 -2.99 1.84
CA VAL A 110 -0.74 -3.31 2.56
C VAL A 110 -0.65 -2.49 3.85
N GLY A 111 -1.01 -1.20 3.80
CA GLY A 111 -0.96 -0.31 4.96
C GLY A 111 -1.46 1.10 4.64
N ARG A 112 -1.71 1.90 5.68
CA ARG A 112 -2.07 3.32 5.56
C ARG A 112 -0.83 4.18 5.71
N VAL A 113 -0.62 5.12 4.79
CA VAL A 113 0.44 6.12 4.89
C VAL A 113 0.00 7.19 5.89
N LYS A 114 0.80 7.40 6.93
CA LYS A 114 0.56 8.41 7.98
C LYS A 114 1.29 9.71 7.69
N ASP A 115 2.56 9.61 7.30
CA ASP A 115 3.45 10.75 7.08
C ASP A 115 4.34 10.50 5.85
N ILE A 116 4.70 11.59 5.14
CA ILE A 116 5.65 11.60 4.03
C ILE A 116 6.76 12.58 4.39
N TYR A 117 7.99 12.10 4.51
CA TYR A 117 9.17 12.91 4.74
C TYR A 117 9.97 13.03 3.45
N ARG A 118 10.00 14.24 2.89
CA ARG A 118 10.71 14.50 1.64
C ARG A 118 12.20 14.39 1.80
N SER A 119 12.84 13.61 0.94
CA SER A 119 14.29 13.62 0.84
C SER A 119 14.73 14.97 0.27
N ARG A 120 15.68 15.64 0.94
CA ARG A 120 16.32 16.87 0.44
C ARG A 120 17.73 16.62 -0.10
N PHE A 121 18.11 15.35 -0.24
CA PHE A 121 19.42 14.99 -0.79
C PHE A 121 19.35 15.10 -2.31
N ASN A 122 19.62 16.33 -2.81
CA ASN A 122 19.98 16.59 -4.20
C ASN A 122 21.47 16.29 -4.41
#